data_AF-W5WE99-F1
#
_entry.id   AF-W5WE99-F1
#
_cell.length_a   1.000
_cell.length_b   1.000
_cell.length_c   1.000
_cell.angle_alpha   90.00
_cell.angle_beta   90.00
_cell.angle_gamma   90.00
#
_symmetry.space_group_name_H-M   'P 1'
#
loop_
_entity.id
_entity.type
_entity.pdbx_description
1 polymer ?
#
loop_
_entity_poly.entity_id
_entity_poly.type
_entity_poly.pdbx_seq_one_letter_code
_entity_poly.pdbx_strand_id
1 'polypeptide(L)' 'MYRLYEVLQVYGPAIKELIHENFGDGIMSAINFRLDVARQPDPDGDRVVITLNGKFLPYQW' A
#
# COMPACT_ATOMS: atom_id res chain seq x y z
N MET A 1 7.47 0.36 -13.33
CA MET A 1 6.01 0.42 -13.56
C MET A 1 5.36 -0.96 -13.64
N TYR A 2 5.70 -1.83 -14.60
CA TYR A 2 5.08 -3.16 -14.75
C TYR A 2 5.01 -3.98 -13.45
N ARG A 3 6.12 -4.10 -12.70
CA ARG A 3 6.16 -4.86 -11.43
C ARG A 3 5.25 -4.30 -10.34
N LEU A 4 5.05 -2.98 -10.29
CA LEU A 4 4.12 -2.39 -9.32
C LEU A 4 2.66 -2.73 -9.67
N TYR A 5 2.30 -2.75 -10.96
CA TYR A 5 0.98 -3.22 -11.39
C TYR A 5 0.77 -4.69 -11.06
N GLU A 6 1.77 -5.54 -11.29
CA GLU A 6 1.72 -6.97 -10.93
C GLU A 6 1.51 -7.18 -9.43
N VAL A 7 2.24 -6.43 -8.58
CA VAL A 7 2.02 -6.46 -7.11
C VAL A 7 0.59 -6.07 -6.76
N LEU A 8 0.04 -5.00 -7.35
CA LEU A 8 -1.34 -4.59 -7.09
C LEU A 8 -2.37 -5.60 -7.62
N GLN A 9 -2.09 -6.28 -8.73
CA GLN A 9 -2.97 -7.34 -9.25
C GLN A 9 -2.96 -8.58 -8.36
N VAL A 10 -1.79 -8.99 -7.87
CA VAL A 10 -1.64 -10.19 -7.02
C VAL A 10 -2.11 -9.92 -5.59
N TYR A 11 -1.72 -8.80 -5.00
CA TYR A 11 -1.96 -8.50 -3.58
C TYR A 11 -3.10 -7.52 -3.32
N GLY A 12 -3.68 -6.90 -4.35
CA GLY A 12 -4.78 -5.93 -4.20
C GLY A 12 -5.94 -6.43 -3.33
N PRO A 13 -6.47 -7.65 -3.56
CA PRO A 13 -7.52 -8.21 -2.71
C PRO A 13 -7.07 -8.38 -1.26
N ALA A 14 -5.87 -8.92 -1.01
CA ALA A 14 -5.35 -9.11 0.33
C ALA A 14 -5.14 -7.78 1.08
N ILE A 15 -4.62 -6.76 0.39
CA ILE A 15 -4.46 -5.41 0.95
C ILE A 15 -5.82 -4.81 1.33
N LYS A 16 -6.85 -4.98 0.47
CA LYS A 16 -8.21 -4.51 0.75
C LYS A 16 -8.77 -5.17 2.02
N GLU A 17 -8.72 -6.50 2.10
CA GLU A 17 -9.23 -7.22 3.27
C GLU A 17 -8.48 -6.81 4.55
N LEU A 18 -7.16 -6.68 4.50
CA LEU A 18 -6.39 -6.20 5.67
C LEU A 18 -6.78 -4.77 6.08
N ILE A 19 -7.09 -3.87 5.14
CA ILE A 19 -7.60 -2.54 5.48
C ILE A 19 -8.96 -2.66 6.17
N HIS A 20 -9.85 -3.50 5.66
CA HIS A 20 -11.19 -3.70 6.23
C HIS A 20 -11.15 -4.34 7.61
N GLU A 21 -10.29 -5.35 7.82
CA GLU A 21 -10.08 -6.00 9.12
C GLU A 21 -9.52 -5.04 10.18
N ASN A 22 -8.55 -4.20 9.82
CA ASN A 22 -7.84 -3.35 10.79
C ASN A 22 -8.48 -1.96 10.99
N PHE A 23 -9.19 -1.42 9.99
CA PHE A 23 -9.72 -0.05 10.01
C PHE A 23 -11.24 0.05 9.78
N GLY A 24 -11.88 -1.03 9.31
CA GLY A 24 -13.31 -1.07 8.96
C GLY A 24 -13.59 -0.75 7.49
N ASP A 25 -14.87 -0.69 7.15
CA ASP A 25 -15.32 -0.46 5.77
C ASP A 25 -14.98 0.98 5.30
N GLY A 26 -14.08 1.05 4.32
CA GLY A 26 -13.54 2.32 3.82
C GLY A 26 -12.39 2.12 2.84
N ILE A 27 -11.67 3.20 2.56
CA ILE A 27 -10.53 3.23 1.63
C ILE A 27 -9.32 3.97 2.19
N MET A 28 -8.15 3.62 1.66
CA MET A 28 -6.95 4.45 1.76
C MET A 28 -7.01 5.55 0.69
N SER A 29 -7.00 6.82 1.09
CA SER A 29 -7.00 7.95 0.16
C SER A 29 -5.75 7.96 -0.72
N ALA A 30 -5.93 8.21 -2.02
CA ALA A 30 -4.84 8.52 -2.95
C ALA A 30 -4.60 10.04 -3.14
N ILE A 31 -5.39 10.90 -2.46
CA ILE A 31 -5.25 12.37 -2.50
C ILE A 31 -4.56 12.88 -1.24
N ASN A 32 -5.09 12.55 -0.06
CA ASN A 32 -4.39 12.78 1.20
C ASN A 32 -3.43 11.62 1.44
N PHE A 33 -2.35 11.63 0.65
CA PHE A 33 -1.45 10.53 0.45
C PHE A 33 0.00 11.00 0.39
N ARG A 34 0.92 10.20 0.93
CA ARG A 34 2.36 10.38 0.81
C ARG A 34 3.00 9.09 0.30
N LEU A 35 4.00 9.25 -0.56
CA LEU A 35 4.82 8.17 -1.09
C LEU A 35 6.27 8.44 -0.73
N ASP A 36 6.95 7.43 -0.21
CA ASP A 36 8.39 7.45 0.02
C ASP A 36 9.05 6.23 -0.61
N VAL A 37 10.29 6.41 -1.07
CA VAL A 37 11.12 5.34 -1.62
C VAL A 37 12.47 5.37 -0.95
N ALA A 38 12.81 4.29 -0.26
CA ALA A 38 14.06 4.14 0.47
C ALA A 38 14.84 2.92 -0.03
N ARG A 39 16.16 3.01 0.11
CA ARG A 39 17.06 1.87 -0.06
C ARG A 39 17.25 1.19 1.29
N GLN A 40 17.10 -0.13 1.33
CA GLN A 40 17.43 -0.92 2.50
C GLN A 40 18.59 -1.87 2.15
N PRO A 41 19.75 -1.76 2.84
CA PRO A 41 20.84 -2.71 2.69
C PRO A 41 20.40 -4.13 3.03
N ASP A 42 20.81 -5.11 2.22
CA ASP A 42 20.50 -6.52 2.40
C ASP A 42 21.68 -7.39 1.94
N PRO A 43 22.00 -8.50 2.63
CA PRO A 43 23.16 -9.34 2.31
C PRO A 43 23.23 -9.82 0.85
N ASP A 44 22.08 -10.03 0.20
CA ASP A 44 21.98 -10.53 -1.17
C ASP A 44 21.83 -9.41 -2.22
N GLY A 45 21.96 -8.16 -1.78
CA GLY A 45 21.85 -6.96 -2.60
C GLY A 45 20.71 -6.05 -2.16
N ASP A 46 20.93 -4.74 -2.27
CA ASP A 46 20.03 -3.73 -1.75
C ASP A 46 18.57 -3.88 -2.21
N ARG A 47 17.64 -3.67 -1.28
CA ARG A 47 16.20 -3.71 -1.53
C ARG A 47 15.64 -2.31 -1.74
N VAL A 48 14.59 -2.23 -2.56
CA VAL A 48 13.77 -1.04 -2.72
C VAL A 48 12.56 -1.15 -1.81
N VAL A 49 12.44 -0.23 -0.87
CA VAL A 49 11.28 -0.12 0.03
C VAL A 49 10.40 1.00 -0.48
N ILE A 50 9.13 0.70 -0.71
CA ILE A 50 8.11 1.68 -1.11
C ILE A 50 7.10 1.75 0.02
N THR A 51 6.91 2.96 0.57
CA THR A 51 5.91 3.21 1.61
C THR A 51 4.75 3.99 0.99
N LEU A 52 3.54 3.41 1.11
CA LEU A 52 2.29 4.03 0.69
C LEU A 52 1.51 4.44 1.95
N ASN A 53 1.39 5.75 2.19
CA ASN A 53 0.76 6.28 3.39
C ASN A 53 -0.42 7.18 3.01
N GLY A 54 -1.62 6.60 3.02
CA GLY A 54 -2.87 7.32 2.75
C GLY A 54 -3.75 7.44 3.99
N LYS A 55 -4.42 8.58 4.12
CA LYS A 55 -5.45 8.78 5.15
C LYS A 55 -6.60 7.78 4.93
N PHE A 56 -6.99 7.06 5.97
CA PHE A 56 -8.19 6.21 5.95
C PHE A 56 -9.45 7.08 5.88
N LEU A 57 -10.38 6.70 5.00
CA LEU A 57 -11.67 7.35 4.80
C LEU A 57 -12.77 6.29 4.96
N PRO A 58 -13.53 6.29 6.07
CA PRO A 58 -14.64 5.36 6.24
C PRO A 58 -15.75 5.69 5.25
N TYR A 59 -16.45 4.67 4.74
CA TYR A 59 -17.67 4.91 4.00
C TYR A 59 -18.77 5.39 4.94
N GLN A 60 -19.51 6.41 4.50
CA GLN A 60 -20.73 6.83 5.17
C GLN A 60 -21.88 6.46 4.26
N TRP A 61 -22.69 5.53 4.74
CA TRP A 61 -23.94 5.11 4.14
C TRP A 61 -25.08 5.94 4.71
#